data_AF-A0A932NF80-F1
#
_entry.id   AF-A0A932NF80-F1
#
_cell.length_a   1.000
_cell.length_b   1.000
_cell.length_c   1.000
_cell.angle_alpha   90.00
_cell.angle_beta   90.00
_cell.angle_gamma   90.00
#
_symmetry.space_group_name_H-M   'P 1'
#
loop_
_entity.id
_entity.type
_entity.pdbx_description
1 polymer ?
#
loop_
_entity_poly.entity_id
_entity_poly.type
_entity_poly.pdbx_seq_one_letter_code
_entity_poly.pdbx_strand_id
1 'polypeptide(L)' 'MQLVSQPPCLPDAVERIVRGFSPLRSILFGSWARGEGRANSDLDLLVVLPRVEKQ' A
#
# COMPACT_ATOMS: atom_id res chain seq x y z
N MET A 1 0.23 23.64 4.57
CA MET A 1 0.26 22.29 3.95
C MET A 1 0.74 21.32 5.00
N GLN A 2 -0.14 20.49 5.54
CA GLN A 2 0.26 19.41 6.43
C GLN A 2 0.94 18.35 5.55
N LEU A 3 2.22 18.05 5.81
CA LEU A 3 2.89 16.91 5.19
C LEU A 3 2.01 15.70 5.48
N VAL A 4 1.44 15.10 4.44
CA VAL A 4 0.64 13.88 4.58
C VAL A 4 1.57 12.85 5.22
N SER A 5 1.35 12.53 6.49
CA SER A 5 2.12 11.50 7.16
C SER A 5 1.87 10.20 6.41
N GLN A 6 2.92 9.63 5.83
CA GLN A 6 2.81 8.33 5.19
C GLN A 6 2.83 7.22 6.26
N PRO A 7 2.17 6.08 6.00
CA PRO A 7 2.27 4.93 6.88
C PRO A 7 3.74 4.52 7.03
N PRO A 8 4.27 4.35 8.26
CA PRO A 8 5.68 4.03 8.47
C PRO A 8 6.15 2.76 7.77
N CYS A 9 5.25 1.77 7.64
CA CYS A 9 5.53 0.49 6.98
C CYS A 9 5.39 0.53 5.44
N LEU A 10 5.01 1.66 4.85
CA LEU A 10 4.74 1.75 3.41
C LEU A 10 5.92 1.31 2.54
N PRO A 11 7.17 1.76 2.78
CA PRO A 11 8.31 1.36 1.94
C PRO A 11 8.55 -0.15 1.98
N ASP A 12 8.58 -0.75 3.17
CA ASP A 12 8.84 -2.18 3.36
C ASP A 12 7.71 -3.04 2.76
N ALA A 13 6.46 -2.63 2.92
CA ALA A 13 5.32 -3.33 2.36
C ALA A 13 5.36 -3.31 0.82
N VAL A 14 5.61 -2.14 0.23
CA VAL A 14 5.72 -1.99 -1.22
C VAL A 14 6.92 -2.78 -1.76
N GLU A 15 8.08 -2.73 -1.10
CA GLU A 15 9.27 -3.48 -1.51
C GLU A 15 8.99 -4.99 -1.54
N ARG A 16 8.38 -5.54 -0.47
CA ARG A 16 8.05 -6.97 -0.39
C ARG A 16 7.08 -7.39 -1.47
N ILE A 17 6.05 -6.58 -1.75
CA ILE A 17 5.07 -6.87 -2.80
C ILE A 17 5.73 -6.82 -4.18
N VAL A 18 6.55 -5.79 -4.45
CA VAL A 18 7.23 -5.65 -5.74
C VAL A 18 8.20 -6.80 -6.00
N ARG A 19 9.04 -7.14 -5.01
CA ARG A 19 9.99 -8.26 -5.13
C ARG A 19 9.30 -9.61 -5.29
N GLY A 20 8.18 -9.83 -4.60
CA GLY A 20 7.48 -11.11 -4.63
C GLY A 20 6.58 -11.32 -5.85
N PHE A 21 6.00 -10.24 -6.39
CA PHE A 21 4.88 -10.37 -7.34
C PHE A 21 5.02 -9.54 -8.62
N SER A 22 6.00 -8.63 -8.72
CA SER A 22 6.19 -7.75 -9.90
C SER A 22 4.87 -7.15 -10.43
N PRO A 23 4.12 -6.41 -9.59
CA PRO A 23 2.80 -5.92 -9.94
C PRO A 23 2.85 -4.89 -11.08
N LEU A 24 1.76 -4.77 -11.83
CA LEU A 24 1.57 -3.69 -12.79
C LEU A 24 1.39 -2.35 -12.08
N ARG A 25 0.66 -2.35 -10.95
CA ARG A 25 0.40 -1.17 -10.12
C ARG A 25 0.18 -1.55 -8.66
N SER A 26 0.56 -0.64 -7.76
CA SER A 26 0.23 -0.67 -6.33
C SER A 26 -0.37 0.68 -5.96
N ILE A 27 -1.58 0.69 -5.40
CA ILE A 27 -2.35 1.92 -5.13
C ILE A 27 -2.70 1.97 -3.64
N LEU A 28 -2.27 3.03 -2.97
CA LEU A 28 -2.68 3.34 -1.59
C LEU A 28 -4.13 3.83 -1.58
N PHE A 29 -4.96 3.21 -0.75
CA PHE A 29 -6.31 3.69 -0.47
C PHE A 29 -6.54 3.75 1.05
N GLY A 30 -7.80 3.90 1.48
CA GLY A 30 -8.11 3.88 2.91
C GLY A 30 -7.77 5.19 3.64
N SER A 31 -7.61 5.10 4.95
CA SER A 31 -7.45 6.25 5.85
C SER A 31 -6.16 7.05 5.55
N TRP A 32 -5.06 6.35 5.28
CA TRP A 32 -3.78 6.96 4.93
C TRP A 32 -3.84 7.76 3.61
N ALA A 33 -4.55 7.26 2.60
CA ALA A 33 -4.75 8.01 1.35
C ALA A 33 -5.60 9.28 1.55
N ARG A 34 -6.49 9.29 2.54
CA ARG A 34 -7.33 10.46 2.88
C ARG A 34 -6.66 11.44 3.83
N GLY A 35 -5.47 11.11 4.36
CA GLY A 35 -4.80 11.91 5.40
C GLY A 35 -5.40 11.75 6.80
N GLU A 36 -6.23 10.72 7.01
CA GLU A 36 -6.90 10.43 8.28
C GLU A 36 -6.21 9.29 9.07
N GLY A 37 -5.16 8.69 8.48
CA GLY A 37 -4.40 7.60 9.06
C GLY A 37 -3.72 8.00 10.39
N ARG A 38 -3.75 7.09 11.36
CA ARG A 38 -3.13 7.23 12.68
C ARG A 38 -2.07 6.14 12.83
N ALA A 39 -1.21 6.26 13.85
CA ALA A 39 -0.14 5.28 14.10
C ALA A 39 -0.61 3.82 14.22
N ASN A 40 -1.87 3.58 14.59
CA ASN A 40 -2.48 2.26 14.70
C ASN A 40 -3.45 1.92 13.56
N SER A 41 -3.51 2.75 12.50
CA SER A 41 -4.34 2.48 11.33
C SER A 41 -3.69 1.43 10.42
N ASP A 42 -4.51 0.54 9.88
CA ASP A 42 -4.09 -0.45 8.88
C ASP A 42 -3.55 0.22 7.61
N LEU A 43 -2.76 -0.54 6.84
CA LEU A 43 -2.28 -0.15 5.52
C LEU A 43 -3.12 -0.83 4.43
N ASP A 44 -3.89 -0.03 3.70
CA ASP A 44 -4.75 -0.50 2.62
C ASP A 44 -4.09 -0.32 1.24
N LEU A 45 -3.80 -1.43 0.55
CA LEU A 45 -3.20 -1.42 -0.80
C LEU A 45 -4.04 -2.23 -1.80
N LEU A 46 -4.36 -1.64 -2.94
CA LEU A 46 -4.84 -2.37 -4.12
C LEU A 46 -3.63 -2.72 -4.99
N VAL A 47 -3.41 -4.01 -5.19
CA VAL A 47 -2.32 -4.54 -6.02
C VAL A 47 -2.89 -5.11 -7.31
N VAL A 48 -2.44 -4.59 -8.46
CA VAL A 48 -2.86 -5.04 -9.78
C VAL A 48 -1.78 -5.95 -10.35
N LEU A 49 -2.10 -7.23 -10.52
CA LEU A 49 -1.25 -8.23 -11.14
C LEU A 49 -1.70 -8.50 -12.57
N PRO A 50 -0.81 -8.97 -13.47
CA PRO A 50 -1.22 -9.40 -14.81
C PRO A 50 -2.20 -10.59 -14.77
N ARG A 51 -2.12 -11.41 -13.72
CA ARG A 51 -3.01 -12.55 -13.44
C ARG A 51 -2.97 -12.87 -11.94
N VAL A 52 -4.08 -13.36 -11.41
CA VAL A 52 -4.18 -13.93 -10.05
C VAL A 52 -4.68 -15.36 -10.19
N GLU A 53 -3.98 -16.30 -9.59
CA GLU A 53 -4.38 -17.70 -9.57
C GLU A 53 -4.99 -18.02 -8.21
N LYS A 54 -6.09 -18.78 -8.21
CA LYS A 54 -6.62 -19.33 -6.97
C LYS A 54 -5.70 -20.47 -6.56
N GLN A 55 -5.20 -20.41 -5.33
CA GLN A 55 -4.59 -21.57 -4.67
C GLN A 55 -5.67 -22.61 -4.36
#